data_AF-A0A959XUX2-F1
#
_entry.id   AF-A0A959XUX2-F1
#
_cell.length_a   1.000
_cell.length_b   1.000
_cell.length_c   1.000
_cell.angle_alpha   90.00
_cell.angle_beta   90.00
_cell.angle_gamma   90.00
#
_symmetry.space_group_name_H-M   'P 1'
#
loop_
_entity.id
_entity.type
_entity.pdbx_description
1 polymer ?
#
loop_
_entity_poly.entity_id
_entity_poly.type
_entity_poly.pdbx_seq_one_letter_code
_entity_poly.pdbx_strand_id
1 'polypeptide(L)'
;MRSLAAAVLAVLITSCSSSSHERLCNRFFTPYPDLVSQRARNKLNGEFLDAMALYAKGQYAEAMPGLQRVVDRDPRNAAARIYLVNVLLAEGDPYKAEMHLDFLENSRDRMYSDQVDWYNTLCWLCEGDTARAGWKAREIAAKPHTYRQQAAQLAKALAP
;
A
#
# COMPACT_ATOMS: atom_id res chain seq x y z
N MET A 1 -22.16 -7.56 57.15
CA MET A 1 -22.14 -8.29 55.87
C MET A 1 -21.93 -7.29 54.76
N ARG A 2 -21.00 -7.60 53.85
CA ARG A 2 -20.46 -6.73 52.81
C ARG A 2 -21.48 -6.59 51.67
N SER A 3 -21.75 -5.36 51.23
CA SER A 3 -22.37 -5.14 49.92
C SER A 3 -21.42 -4.30 49.09
N LEU A 4 -20.98 -4.92 47.99
CA LEU A 4 -19.88 -4.53 47.12
C LEU A 4 -20.17 -3.24 46.36
N ALA A 5 -19.10 -2.47 46.14
CA ALA A 5 -19.08 -1.28 45.31
C ALA A 5 -19.50 -1.59 43.86
N ALA A 6 -20.47 -0.83 43.35
CA ALA A 6 -20.81 -0.82 41.93
C ALA A 6 -19.79 0.05 41.18
N ALA A 7 -18.69 -0.57 40.74
CA ALA A 7 -17.83 0.02 39.72
C ALA A 7 -18.50 -0.19 38.35
N VAL A 8 -19.30 0.79 37.91
CA VAL A 8 -19.79 0.83 36.53
C VAL A 8 -18.59 1.14 35.65
N LEU A 9 -18.13 0.09 34.97
CA LEU A 9 -17.09 0.10 33.96
C LEU A 9 -17.41 1.18 32.92
N ALA A 10 -16.62 2.25 32.89
CA ALA A 10 -16.65 3.23 31.81
C ALA A 10 -16.22 2.52 30.52
N VAL A 11 -17.19 2.05 29.75
CA VAL A 11 -16.99 1.66 28.36
C VAL A 11 -16.57 2.94 27.64
N LEU A 12 -15.27 3.10 27.46
CA LEU A 12 -14.70 4.09 26.54
C LEU A 12 -15.17 3.67 25.16
N ILE A 13 -16.26 4.29 24.73
CA ILE A 13 -16.71 4.30 23.35
C ILE A 13 -15.55 4.93 22.58
N THR A 14 -14.70 4.10 21.99
CA THR A 14 -13.70 4.51 21.01
C THR A 14 -14.48 5.02 19.80
N SER A 15 -14.89 6.28 19.90
CA SER A 15 -15.40 7.04 18.77
C SER A 15 -14.46 6.85 17.59
N CYS A 16 -15.04 6.43 16.46
CA CYS A 16 -14.43 6.47 15.14
C CYS A 16 -14.02 7.91 14.78
N SER A 17 -12.97 8.43 15.40
CA SER A 17 -12.17 9.48 14.81
C SER A 17 -10.97 8.78 14.20
N SER A 18 -11.05 8.43 12.91
CA SER A 18 -9.87 8.02 12.14
C SER A 18 -8.75 9.03 12.43
N SER A 19 -7.51 8.58 12.62
CA SER A 19 -6.40 9.50 12.85
C SER A 19 -6.21 10.45 11.65
N SER A 20 -5.46 11.54 11.83
CA SER A 20 -5.14 12.43 10.70
C SER A 20 -4.38 11.71 9.59
N HIS A 21 -3.49 10.78 9.95
CA HIS A 21 -2.69 10.02 8.99
C HIS A 21 -3.56 9.00 8.23
N GLU A 22 -4.53 8.33 8.88
CA GLU A 22 -5.47 7.43 8.20
C GLU A 22 -6.31 8.17 7.15
N ARG A 23 -6.80 9.37 7.48
CA ARG A 23 -7.53 10.21 6.51
C ARG A 23 -6.66 10.60 5.32
N LEU A 24 -5.40 10.92 5.57
CA LEU A 24 -4.46 11.26 4.50
C LEU A 24 -4.08 10.04 3.67
N CYS A 25 -3.82 8.89 4.31
CA CYS A 25 -3.60 7.61 3.64
C CYS A 25 -4.76 7.29 2.69
N ASN A 26 -6.00 7.31 3.19
CA ASN A 26 -7.20 7.05 2.37
C ASN A 26 -7.37 8.06 1.23
N ARG A 27 -6.92 9.31 1.41
CA ARG A 27 -7.01 10.35 0.39
C ARG A 27 -5.95 10.20 -0.71
N PHE A 28 -4.74 9.78 -0.36
CA PHE A 28 -3.58 9.77 -1.26
C PHE A 28 -3.26 8.38 -1.84
N PHE A 29 -3.73 7.31 -1.20
CA PHE A 29 -3.59 5.98 -1.74
C PHE A 29 -4.54 5.78 -2.92
N THR A 30 -3.92 5.57 -4.08
CA THR A 30 -4.59 5.10 -5.30
C THR A 30 -3.87 3.82 -5.76
N PRO A 31 -4.58 2.70 -5.89
CA PRO A 31 -4.03 1.46 -6.40
C PRO A 31 -3.37 1.65 -7.78
N TYR A 32 -2.25 0.99 -8.01
CA TYR A 32 -1.49 1.04 -9.25
C TYR A 32 -2.38 0.61 -10.43
N PRO A 33 -2.40 1.35 -11.55
CA PRO A 33 -3.24 1.00 -12.69
C PRO A 33 -2.95 -0.42 -13.20
N ASP A 34 -4.00 -1.08 -13.68
CA ASP A 34 -3.88 -2.40 -14.29
C ASP A 34 -3.24 -2.30 -15.68
N LEU A 35 -2.04 -2.86 -15.80
CA LEU A 35 -1.25 -2.97 -17.04
C LEU A 35 -1.04 -4.45 -17.45
N VAL A 36 -1.79 -5.36 -16.82
CA VAL A 36 -1.54 -6.81 -16.89
C VAL A 36 -2.74 -7.57 -17.43
N SER A 37 -3.97 -7.25 -17.05
CA SER A 37 -5.14 -8.08 -17.40
C SER A 37 -5.39 -8.19 -18.91
N GLN A 38 -4.85 -7.26 -19.70
CA GLN A 38 -4.96 -7.28 -21.18
C GLN A 38 -3.88 -8.14 -21.86
N ARG A 39 -2.92 -8.71 -21.12
CA ARG A 39 -1.86 -9.53 -21.71
C ARG A 39 -2.43 -10.87 -22.19
N ALA A 40 -1.93 -11.36 -23.32
CA ALA A 40 -2.29 -12.69 -23.80
C ALA A 40 -1.93 -13.77 -22.77
N ARG A 41 -2.92 -14.61 -22.45
CA ARG A 41 -2.72 -15.76 -21.55
C ARG A 41 -1.81 -16.79 -22.19
N ASN A 42 -0.87 -17.31 -21.40
CA ASN A 42 0.02 -18.40 -21.76
C ASN A 42 0.22 -19.33 -20.55
N LYS A 43 1.02 -20.39 -20.73
CA LYS A 43 1.25 -21.42 -19.70
C LYS A 43 1.94 -20.87 -18.43
N LEU A 44 2.61 -19.74 -18.50
CA LEU A 44 3.42 -19.17 -17.42
C LEU A 44 2.69 -18.07 -16.62
N ASN A 45 1.72 -17.38 -17.22
CA ASN A 45 1.09 -16.19 -16.62
C ASN A 45 -0.39 -16.38 -16.22
N GLY A 46 -0.98 -17.56 -16.43
CA GLY A 46 -2.40 -17.78 -16.19
C GLY A 46 -2.85 -17.37 -14.78
N GLU A 47 -2.12 -17.84 -13.76
CA GLU A 47 -2.40 -17.48 -12.36
C GLU A 47 -2.25 -15.98 -12.08
N PHE A 48 -1.27 -15.33 -12.70
CA PHE A 48 -1.10 -13.88 -12.55
C PHE A 48 -2.28 -13.13 -13.17
N LEU A 49 -2.75 -13.56 -14.35
CA LEU A 49 -3.92 -12.98 -14.99
C LEU A 49 -5.21 -13.19 -14.18
N ASP A 50 -5.39 -14.35 -13.57
CA ASP A 50 -6.56 -14.63 -12.73
C ASP A 50 -6.59 -13.70 -11.51
N ALA A 51 -5.45 -13.52 -10.84
CA ALA A 51 -5.33 -12.60 -9.71
C ALA A 51 -5.52 -11.14 -10.16
N MET A 52 -5.02 -10.77 -11.34
CA MET A 52 -5.18 -9.42 -11.88
C MET A 52 -6.62 -9.12 -12.33
N ALA A 53 -7.37 -10.13 -12.78
CA ALA A 53 -8.80 -9.96 -13.07
C ALA A 53 -9.62 -9.62 -11.82
N LEU A 54 -9.22 -10.11 -10.64
CA LEU A 54 -9.80 -9.74 -9.35
C LEU A 54 -9.34 -8.34 -8.93
N TYR A 55 -8.04 -8.05 -9.07
CA TYR A 55 -7.47 -6.73 -8.81
C TYR A 55 -8.19 -5.62 -9.59
N ALA A 56 -8.44 -5.84 -10.89
CA ALA A 56 -9.12 -4.90 -11.77
C ALA A 56 -10.57 -4.60 -11.35
N LYS A 57 -11.19 -5.51 -10.59
CA LYS A 57 -12.54 -5.35 -10.03
C LYS A 57 -12.53 -4.71 -8.63
N GLY A 58 -11.36 -4.37 -8.09
CA GLY A 58 -11.21 -3.89 -6.71
C GLY A 58 -11.35 -4.99 -5.66
N GLN A 59 -11.35 -6.26 -6.08
CA GLN A 59 -11.49 -7.43 -5.20
C GLN A 59 -10.12 -7.81 -4.59
N TYR A 60 -9.55 -6.92 -3.77
CA TYR A 60 -8.17 -7.02 -3.31
C TYR A 60 -7.94 -8.22 -2.38
N ALA A 61 -8.81 -8.45 -1.39
CA ALA A 61 -8.78 -9.63 -0.54
C ALA A 61 -8.74 -10.95 -1.34
N GLU A 62 -9.50 -11.03 -2.43
CA GLU A 62 -9.55 -12.22 -3.29
C GLU A 62 -8.35 -12.32 -4.24
N ALA A 63 -7.80 -11.18 -4.68
CA ALA A 63 -6.60 -11.12 -5.54
C ALA A 63 -5.32 -11.52 -4.79
N MET A 64 -5.23 -11.17 -3.50
CA MET A 64 -4.05 -11.34 -2.65
C MET A 64 -3.42 -12.75 -2.71
N PRO A 65 -4.15 -13.86 -2.46
CA PRO A 65 -3.54 -15.20 -2.45
C PRO A 65 -2.99 -15.61 -3.82
N GLY A 66 -3.59 -15.15 -4.92
CA GLY A 66 -3.09 -15.41 -6.27
C GLY A 66 -1.78 -14.67 -6.56
N LEU A 67 -1.72 -13.38 -6.21
CA LEU A 67 -0.50 -12.58 -6.35
C LEU A 67 0.63 -13.12 -5.46
N GLN A 68 0.33 -13.52 -4.23
CA GLN A 68 1.29 -14.14 -3.32
C GLN A 68 1.93 -15.38 -3.94
N ARG A 69 1.13 -16.32 -4.49
CA ARG A 69 1.67 -17.53 -5.14
C ARG A 69 2.54 -17.23 -6.35
N VAL A 70 2.20 -16.19 -7.13
CA VAL A 70 3.04 -15.75 -8.25
C VAL A 70 4.40 -15.25 -7.76
N VAL A 71 4.42 -14.44 -6.69
CA VAL A 71 5.64 -13.91 -6.08
C VAL A 71 6.47 -15.01 -5.42
N ASP A 72 5.84 -15.98 -4.75
CA ASP A 72 6.53 -17.10 -4.11
C ASP A 72 7.20 -18.01 -5.15
N ARG A 73 6.52 -18.26 -6.28
CA ARG A 73 7.05 -19.08 -7.38
C ARG A 73 8.14 -18.37 -8.16
N ASP A 74 7.97 -17.08 -8.44
CA ASP A 74 8.98 -16.25 -9.10
C ASP A 74 9.24 -14.96 -8.30
N PRO A 75 10.18 -15.02 -7.34
CA PRO A 75 10.51 -13.87 -6.51
C PRO A 75 10.98 -12.65 -7.30
N ARG A 76 11.45 -12.83 -8.55
CA ARG A 76 11.94 -11.74 -9.41
C ARG A 76 10.83 -11.10 -10.25
N ASN A 77 9.59 -11.58 -10.17
CA ASN A 77 8.47 -10.98 -10.87
C ASN A 77 8.07 -9.65 -10.20
N ALA A 78 8.79 -8.58 -10.56
CA ALA A 78 8.59 -7.26 -9.98
C ALA A 78 7.17 -6.71 -10.23
N ALA A 79 6.55 -7.07 -11.36
CA ALA A 79 5.18 -6.69 -11.67
C ALA A 79 4.19 -7.29 -10.65
N ALA A 80 4.22 -8.60 -10.45
CA ALA A 80 3.34 -9.27 -9.49
C ALA A 80 3.57 -8.75 -8.07
N ARG A 81 4.82 -8.47 -7.72
CA ARG A 81 5.19 -7.90 -6.41
C ARG A 81 4.62 -6.49 -6.21
N ILE A 82 4.67 -5.61 -7.21
CA ILE A 82 4.02 -4.28 -7.13
C ILE A 82 2.51 -4.40 -6.96
N TYR A 83 1.85 -5.31 -7.67
CA TYR A 83 0.41 -5.51 -7.47
C TYR A 83 0.09 -6.08 -6.09
N LEU A 84 0.93 -6.97 -5.55
CA LEU A 84 0.80 -7.47 -4.18
C LEU A 84 0.93 -6.35 -3.14
N VAL A 85 1.90 -5.44 -3.29
CA VAL A 85 2.03 -4.23 -2.45
C VAL A 85 0.74 -3.42 -2.45
N ASN A 86 0.14 -3.20 -3.62
CA ASN A 86 -1.09 -2.42 -3.75
C ASN A 86 -2.28 -3.11 -3.10
N VAL A 87 -2.39 -4.43 -3.24
CA VAL A 87 -3.41 -5.22 -2.55
C VAL A 87 -3.23 -5.14 -1.03
N LEU A 88 -2.01 -5.28 -0.53
CA LEU A 88 -1.72 -5.18 0.91
C LEU A 88 -2.08 -3.80 1.47
N LEU A 89 -1.74 -2.72 0.77
CA LEU A 89 -2.14 -1.36 1.15
C LEU A 89 -3.66 -1.17 1.14
N ALA A 90 -4.35 -1.71 0.13
CA ALA A 90 -5.81 -1.63 0.04
C ALA A 90 -6.52 -2.41 1.16
N GLU A 91 -5.92 -3.51 1.62
CA GLU A 91 -6.39 -4.32 2.74
C GLU A 91 -5.93 -3.80 4.11
N GLY A 92 -5.24 -2.64 4.15
CA GLY A 92 -4.81 -2.00 5.39
C GLY A 92 -3.60 -2.66 6.06
N ASP A 93 -2.75 -3.34 5.30
CA ASP A 93 -1.51 -3.99 5.77
C ASP A 93 -0.25 -3.31 5.18
N PRO A 94 0.01 -2.02 5.53
CA PRO A 94 1.17 -1.27 5.01
C PRO A 94 2.51 -1.90 5.41
N TYR A 95 2.58 -2.56 6.57
CA TYR A 95 3.79 -3.19 7.06
C TYR A 95 4.26 -4.32 6.13
N LYS A 96 3.35 -5.25 5.77
CA LYS A 96 3.70 -6.29 4.79
C LYS A 96 3.98 -5.69 3.42
N ALA A 97 3.28 -4.62 3.03
CA ALA A 97 3.54 -3.94 1.78
C ALA A 97 4.97 -3.38 1.72
N GLU A 98 5.45 -2.73 2.79
CA GLU A 98 6.83 -2.23 2.92
C GLU A 98 7.87 -3.36 2.75
N MET A 99 7.65 -4.54 3.36
CA MET A 99 8.56 -5.68 3.18
C MET A 99 8.72 -6.12 1.71
N HIS A 100 7.65 -6.04 0.92
CA HIS A 100 7.72 -6.33 -0.52
C HIS A 100 8.39 -5.21 -1.32
N LEU A 101 8.27 -3.95 -0.88
CA LEU A 101 8.94 -2.81 -1.47
C LEU A 101 10.45 -2.83 -1.20
N ASP A 102 10.88 -3.22 0.00
CA ASP A 102 12.30 -3.42 0.34
C ASP A 102 12.96 -4.43 -0.61
N PHE A 103 12.26 -5.50 -0.95
CA PHE A 103 12.77 -6.47 -1.94
C PHE A 103 12.99 -5.82 -3.31
N LEU A 104 12.04 -4.97 -3.76
CA LEU A 104 12.15 -4.29 -5.06
C LEU A 104 13.26 -3.25 -5.08
N GLU A 105 13.40 -2.47 -3.99
CA GLU A 105 14.44 -1.46 -3.84
C GLU A 105 15.86 -2.07 -3.89
N ASN A 106 16.01 -3.28 -3.33
CA ASN A 106 17.26 -4.03 -3.35
C ASN A 106 17.48 -4.86 -4.62
N SER A 107 16.50 -4.92 -5.52
CA SER A 107 16.61 -5.66 -6.77
C SER A 107 17.41 -4.90 -7.84
N ARG A 108 17.98 -5.63 -8.80
CA ARG A 108 18.64 -5.01 -9.97
C ARG A 108 17.64 -4.41 -10.97
N ASP A 109 16.39 -4.85 -10.92
CA ASP A 109 15.34 -4.35 -11.79
C ASP A 109 14.81 -3.02 -11.25
N ARG A 110 15.07 -1.94 -11.97
CA ARG A 110 14.64 -0.58 -11.61
C ARG A 110 13.38 -0.15 -12.34
N MET A 111 12.69 -1.04 -13.06
CA MET A 111 11.50 -0.69 -13.87
C MET A 111 10.38 -0.04 -13.04
N TYR A 112 10.31 -0.35 -11.75
CA TYR A 112 9.29 0.17 -10.83
C TYR A 112 9.85 1.16 -9.80
N SER A 113 10.98 1.84 -10.07
CA SER A 113 11.61 2.75 -9.08
C SER A 113 10.66 3.82 -8.57
N ASP A 114 9.85 4.41 -9.46
CA ASP A 114 8.93 5.48 -9.09
C ASP A 114 7.78 4.97 -8.22
N GLN A 115 7.29 3.76 -8.53
CA GLN A 115 6.26 3.07 -7.76
C GLN A 115 6.81 2.69 -6.39
N VAL A 116 8.06 2.23 -6.32
CA VAL A 116 8.71 1.89 -5.05
C VAL A 116 8.83 3.11 -4.15
N ASP A 117 9.37 4.22 -4.67
CA ASP A 117 9.47 5.50 -3.95
C ASP A 117 8.09 5.96 -3.45
N TRP A 118 7.07 5.93 -4.31
CA TRP A 118 5.73 6.40 -3.97
C TRP A 118 5.00 5.49 -2.97
N TYR A 119 4.99 4.18 -3.18
CA TYR A 119 4.27 3.27 -2.29
C TYR A 119 4.98 3.09 -0.94
N ASN A 120 6.31 3.25 -0.84
CA ASN A 120 6.99 3.37 0.46
C ASN A 120 6.52 4.61 1.22
N THR A 121 6.41 5.75 0.51
CA THR A 121 5.86 6.99 1.09
C THR A 121 4.46 6.77 1.66
N LEU A 122 3.63 6.02 0.94
CA LEU A 122 2.27 5.70 1.39
C LEU A 122 2.24 4.69 2.53
N CYS A 123 3.12 3.67 2.56
CA CYS A 123 3.23 2.76 3.71
C CYS A 123 3.52 3.55 4.98
N TRP A 124 4.53 4.42 4.96
CA TRP A 124 4.87 5.29 6.10
C TRP A 124 3.71 6.21 6.50
N LEU A 125 2.99 6.77 5.54
CA LEU A 125 1.81 7.60 5.82
C LEU A 125 0.70 6.79 6.52
N CYS A 126 0.40 5.60 6.02
CA CYS A 126 -0.66 4.74 6.57
C CYS A 126 -0.30 4.23 7.97
N GLU A 127 0.98 3.97 8.24
CA GLU A 127 1.51 3.62 9.57
C GLU A 127 1.58 4.80 10.55
N GLY A 128 1.41 6.03 10.06
CA GLY A 128 1.45 7.24 10.88
C GLY A 128 2.83 7.88 11.01
N ASP A 129 3.84 7.38 10.30
CA ASP A 129 5.15 8.01 10.18
C ASP A 129 5.12 9.16 9.16
N THR A 130 4.41 10.22 9.56
CA THR A 130 4.22 11.43 8.76
C THR A 130 5.51 12.20 8.50
N ALA A 131 6.54 11.99 9.34
CA ALA A 131 7.85 12.61 9.18
C ALA A 131 8.60 11.99 7.99
N ARG A 132 8.75 10.66 7.94
CA ARG A 132 9.37 9.96 6.80
C ARG A 132 8.56 10.16 5.52
N ALA A 133 7.23 10.01 5.61
CA ALA A 133 6.34 10.24 4.47
C ALA A 133 6.48 11.67 3.92
N GLY A 134 6.48 12.68 4.80
CA GLY A 134 6.62 14.08 4.39
C GLY A 134 7.98 14.39 3.76
N TRP A 135 9.07 13.82 4.28
CA TRP A 135 10.40 13.99 3.70
C TRP A 135 10.49 13.41 2.29
N LYS A 136 10.08 12.14 2.11
CA LYS A 136 10.14 11.48 0.80
C LYS A 136 9.17 12.10 -0.20
N ALA A 137 8.00 12.54 0.24
CA ALA A 137 7.06 13.29 -0.61
C ALA A 137 7.69 14.58 -1.16
N ARG A 138 8.46 15.33 -0.35
CA ARG A 138 9.22 16.50 -0.83
C ARG A 138 10.32 16.12 -1.81
N GLU A 139 11.04 15.03 -1.55
CA GLU A 139 12.08 14.51 -2.45
C GLU A 139 11.50 14.16 -3.83
N ILE A 140 10.41 13.39 -3.86
CA ILE A 140 9.69 13.02 -5.09
C ILE A 140 9.18 14.26 -5.82
N ALA A 141 8.61 15.24 -5.10
CA ALA A 141 8.08 16.46 -5.68
C ALA A 141 9.16 17.35 -6.35
N ALA A 142 10.43 17.22 -5.94
CA ALA A 142 11.52 18.04 -6.45
C ALA A 142 12.10 17.54 -7.78
N LYS A 143 12.00 16.23 -8.09
CA LYS A 143 12.61 15.59 -9.26
C LYS A 143 11.60 15.22 -10.36
N PRO A 144 12.03 14.90 -11.59
CA PRO A 144 11.18 14.21 -12.56
C PRO A 144 10.75 12.86 -11.98
N HIS A 145 9.44 12.65 -11.87
CA HIS A 145 8.87 11.45 -11.24
C HIS A 145 7.41 11.29 -11.62
N THR A 146 6.95 10.06 -11.79
CA THR A 146 5.57 9.71 -12.15
C THR A 146 4.55 10.29 -11.15
N TYR A 147 4.90 10.28 -9.86
CA TYR A 147 4.03 10.72 -8.75
C TYR A 147 4.34 12.14 -8.25
N ARG A 148 5.09 12.94 -9.01
CA ARG A 148 5.55 14.28 -8.58
C ARG A 148 4.41 15.17 -8.07
N GLN A 149 3.27 15.20 -8.76
CA GLN A 149 2.15 16.07 -8.39
C GLN A 149 1.46 15.59 -7.10
N GLN A 150 1.22 14.29 -6.98
CA GLN A 150 0.63 13.66 -5.80
C GLN A 150 1.53 13.88 -4.58
N ALA A 151 2.83 13.69 -4.75
CA ALA A 151 3.81 13.92 -3.70
C ALA A 151 3.89 15.39 -3.26
N ALA A 152 3.81 16.35 -4.19
CA ALA A 152 3.76 17.77 -3.84
C ALA A 152 2.50 18.12 -3.00
N GLN A 153 1.35 17.54 -3.36
CA GLN A 153 0.11 17.71 -2.60
C GLN A 153 0.18 17.06 -1.21
N LEU A 154 0.78 15.87 -1.11
CA LEU A 154 0.98 15.19 0.18
C LEU A 154 1.94 15.99 1.07
N ALA A 155 3.07 16.44 0.52
CA ALA A 155 4.04 17.26 1.24
C ALA A 155 3.41 18.55 1.79
N LYS A 156 2.51 19.19 1.03
CA LYS A 156 1.74 20.35 1.50
C LYS A 156 0.74 19.99 2.60
N ALA A 157 0.09 18.83 2.51
CA ALA A 157 -0.86 18.36 3.52
C ALA A 157 -0.20 17.93 4.83
N LEU A 158 1.09 17.56 4.80
CA LEU A 158 1.92 17.20 5.95
C LEU A 158 2.77 18.37 6.48
N ALA A 159 2.62 19.57 5.93
CA ALA A 159 3.28 20.75 6.46
C ALA A 159 2.71 21.10 7.85
N PRO A 160 3.56 21.57 8.79
CA PRO A 160 3.14 21.97 10.13
C PRO A 160 2.18 23.17 10.13
#